data_AF-A0AAV2MYZ6-F1
#
_entry.id   AF-A0AAV2MYZ6-F1
#
_cell.length_a   1.000
_cell.length_b   1.000
_cell.length_c   1.000
_cell.angle_alpha   90.00
_cell.angle_beta   90.00
_cell.angle_gamma   90.00
#
_symmetry.space_group_name_H-M   'P 1'
#
loop_
_entity.id
_entity.type
_entity.pdbx_description
1 polymer ?
#
loop_
_entity_poly.entity_id
_entity_poly.type
_entity_poly.pdbx_seq_one_letter_code
_entity_poly.pdbx_strand_id
1 'polypeptide(L)'
;MLPTCYIRLDVSHLINMVAKWKCLKGKDKTLVRAFNLRCISQVYQMDTFAEIKYVMKSLLSVALSKTIGCTTEGKSLTSDVRMQYLNNMIKGNIDVKIETVINNDIDDVNQEVEYPINDYETNADATNWINWSNSILDSAKQIAKESEYGSIINA
;
A
#
# COMPACT_ATOMS: atom_id res chain seq x y z
N MET A 1 -14.53 -16.81 -15.43
CA MET A 1 -13.11 -16.55 -15.16
C MET A 1 -12.76 -15.22 -15.82
N LEU A 2 -12.30 -14.23 -15.05
CA LEU A 2 -11.80 -12.98 -15.62
C LEU A 2 -10.41 -13.24 -16.23
N PRO A 3 -10.12 -12.79 -17.46
CA PRO A 3 -8.77 -12.87 -18.02
C PRO A 3 -7.75 -12.14 -17.13
N THR A 4 -6.60 -12.76 -16.87
CA THR A 4 -5.50 -12.20 -16.05
C THR A 4 -4.99 -10.85 -16.54
N CYS A 5 -5.25 -10.47 -17.80
CA CYS A 5 -4.89 -9.17 -18.35
C CYS A 5 -5.65 -7.99 -17.72
N TYR A 6 -6.89 -8.18 -17.23
CA TYR A 6 -7.66 -7.09 -16.62
C TYR A 6 -7.06 -6.64 -15.29
N ILE A 7 -6.63 -7.59 -14.46
CA ILE A 7 -5.96 -7.32 -13.18
C ILE A 7 -4.69 -6.47 -13.39
N ARG A 8 -3.91 -6.79 -14.43
CA ARG A 8 -2.65 -6.08 -14.74
C ARG A 8 -2.87 -4.63 -15.18
N LEU A 9 -3.95 -4.36 -15.92
CA LEU A 9 -4.27 -3.01 -16.38
C LEU A 9 -4.71 -2.13 -15.20
N ASP A 10 -5.58 -2.64 -14.34
CA ASP A 10 -6.03 -1.93 -13.13
C ASP A 10 -4.88 -1.66 -12.15
N VAL A 11 -3.94 -2.61 -12.01
CA VAL A 11 -2.74 -2.43 -11.17
C VAL A 11 -1.83 -1.33 -11.72
N SER A 12 -1.73 -1.18 -13.05
CA SER A 12 -0.92 -0.10 -13.65
C SER A 12 -1.50 1.28 -13.31
N HIS A 13 -2.83 1.41 -13.34
CA HIS A 13 -3.52 2.63 -12.91
C HIS A 13 -3.34 2.88 -11.41
N LEU A 14 -3.39 1.84 -10.58
CA LEU A 14 -3.14 1.92 -9.14
C LEU A 14 -1.70 2.39 -8.83
N ILE A 15 -0.68 1.84 -9.49
CA ILE A 15 0.72 2.28 -9.32
C ILE A 15 0.85 3.77 -9.67
N ASN A 16 0.26 4.19 -10.79
CA ASN A 16 0.28 5.61 -11.19
C ASN A 16 -0.44 6.50 -10.18
N MET A 17 -1.57 6.06 -9.64
CA MET A 17 -2.32 6.78 -8.61
C MET A 17 -1.49 6.96 -7.33
N VAL A 18 -0.82 5.90 -6.86
CA VAL A 18 -0.02 5.94 -5.63
C VAL A 18 1.26 6.75 -5.83
N ALA A 19 1.90 6.66 -7.00
CA ALA A 19 3.05 7.51 -7.34
C ALA A 19 2.71 9.01 -7.24
N LYS A 20 1.45 9.37 -7.48
CA LYS A 20 0.98 10.76 -7.39
C LYS A 20 0.55 11.20 -6.00
N TRP A 21 0.56 10.31 -4.99
CA TRP A 21 0.18 10.68 -3.62
C TRP A 21 1.10 11.78 -3.05
N LYS A 22 0.54 12.99 -2.91
CA LYS A 22 1.22 14.18 -2.40
C LYS A 22 1.84 13.95 -1.02
N CYS A 23 1.19 13.14 -0.17
CA CYS A 23 1.68 12.83 1.17
C CYS A 23 2.98 12.01 1.17
N LEU A 24 3.31 11.32 0.06
CA LEU A 24 4.54 10.56 -0.15
C LEU A 24 5.57 11.29 -1.02
N LYS A 25 5.32 12.55 -1.42
CA LYS A 25 6.29 13.39 -2.11
C LYS A 25 7.19 14.11 -1.10
N GLY A 26 8.44 14.38 -1.49
CA GLY A 26 9.46 15.03 -0.65
C GLY A 26 10.69 14.16 -0.40
N LYS A 27 11.86 14.79 -0.25
CA LYS A 27 13.16 14.11 -0.05
C LYS A 27 13.23 13.32 1.26
N ASP A 28 12.52 13.78 2.29
CA ASP A 28 12.38 13.13 3.59
C ASP A 28 11.58 11.82 3.51
N LYS A 29 10.78 11.63 2.45
CA LYS A 29 9.84 10.50 2.30
C LYS A 29 10.25 9.51 1.23
N THR A 30 11.39 9.69 0.58
CA THR A 30 11.84 8.86 -0.55
C THR A 30 11.86 7.37 -0.19
N LEU A 31 12.30 7.00 1.01
CA LEU A 31 12.35 5.60 1.45
C LEU A 31 10.95 5.02 1.66
N VAL A 32 10.06 5.76 2.34
CA VAL A 32 8.66 5.33 2.57
C VAL A 32 7.92 5.22 1.24
N ARG A 33 8.11 6.19 0.34
CA ARG A 33 7.57 6.16 -1.02
C ARG A 33 8.08 4.95 -1.80
N ALA A 34 9.39 4.72 -1.80
CA ALA A 34 10.00 3.58 -2.47
C ALA A 34 9.47 2.24 -1.93
N PHE A 35 9.32 2.13 -0.62
CA PHE A 35 8.72 0.96 0.02
C PHE A 35 7.29 0.71 -0.45
N ASN A 36 6.42 1.74 -0.41
CA ASN A 36 5.03 1.61 -0.84
C ASN A 36 4.93 1.26 -2.33
N LEU A 37 5.68 1.96 -3.19
CA LEU A 37 5.68 1.69 -4.63
C LEU A 37 6.17 0.28 -4.94
N ARG A 38 7.27 -0.17 -4.32
CA ARG A 38 7.78 -1.54 -4.50
C ARG A 38 6.75 -2.58 -4.06
N CYS A 39 6.05 -2.37 -2.95
CA CYS A 39 5.00 -3.29 -2.50
C CYS A 39 3.84 -3.35 -3.48
N ILE A 40 3.36 -2.21 -3.96
CA ILE A 40 2.22 -2.13 -4.89
C ILE A 40 2.60 -2.69 -6.26
N SER A 41 3.84 -2.55 -6.70
CA SER A 41 4.31 -3.18 -7.94
C SER A 41 4.27 -4.70 -7.90
N GLN A 42 4.46 -5.33 -6.74
CA GLN A 42 4.33 -6.78 -6.62
C GLN A 42 2.89 -7.25 -6.88
N VAL A 43 1.89 -6.38 -6.68
CA VAL A 43 0.48 -6.68 -7.01
C VAL A 43 0.32 -7.01 -8.50
N TYR A 44 1.19 -6.48 -9.37
CA TYR A 44 1.17 -6.77 -10.80
C TYR A 44 1.44 -8.24 -11.12
N GLN A 45 2.16 -8.93 -10.24
CA GLN A 45 2.54 -10.34 -10.40
C GLN A 45 1.55 -11.30 -9.73
N MET A 46 0.50 -10.80 -9.09
CA MET A 46 -0.46 -11.63 -8.35
C MET A 46 -1.59 -12.11 -9.26
N ASP A 47 -1.96 -13.37 -9.12
CA ASP A 47 -2.97 -14.02 -9.96
C ASP A 47 -4.35 -14.06 -9.28
N THR A 48 -4.41 -13.83 -7.97
CA THR A 48 -5.65 -13.91 -7.21
C THR A 48 -5.96 -12.64 -6.42
N PHE A 49 -7.24 -12.29 -6.37
CA PHE A 49 -7.73 -11.16 -5.57
C PHE A 49 -7.50 -11.35 -4.06
N ALA A 50 -7.38 -12.60 -3.60
CA ALA A 50 -7.06 -12.92 -2.21
C ALA A 50 -5.63 -12.49 -1.85
N GLU A 51 -4.66 -12.68 -2.74
CA GLU A 51 -3.28 -12.20 -2.58
C GLU A 51 -3.24 -10.67 -2.53
N ILE A 52 -3.91 -10.01 -3.48
CA ILE A 52 -4.01 -8.55 -3.53
C ILE A 52 -4.62 -8.02 -2.22
N LYS A 53 -5.72 -8.61 -1.76
CA LYS A 53 -6.36 -8.25 -0.47
C LYS A 53 -5.39 -8.40 0.70
N TYR A 54 -4.62 -9.49 0.74
CA TYR A 54 -3.67 -9.74 1.80
C TYR A 54 -2.52 -8.72 1.81
N VAL A 55 -2.02 -8.35 0.63
CA VAL A 55 -0.93 -7.37 0.47
C VAL A 55 -1.41 -5.97 0.84
N MET A 56 -2.57 -5.55 0.34
CA MET A 56 -3.16 -4.25 0.69
C MET A 56 -3.42 -4.13 2.19
N LYS A 57 -4.00 -5.17 2.80
CA LYS A 57 -4.19 -5.21 4.26
C LYS A 57 -2.86 -5.12 5.00
N SER A 58 -1.83 -5.82 4.53
CA SER A 58 -0.52 -5.82 5.17
C SER A 58 0.15 -4.45 5.06
N LEU A 59 0.13 -3.84 3.87
CA LEU A 59 0.66 -2.51 3.61
C LEU A 59 0.00 -1.45 4.49
N LEU A 60 -1.34 -1.43 4.52
CA LEU A 60 -2.10 -0.49 5.35
C LEU A 60 -1.88 -0.74 6.84
N SER A 61 -1.81 -2.00 7.28
CA SER A 61 -1.57 -2.29 8.70
C SER A 61 -0.22 -1.75 9.16
N VAL A 62 0.82 -1.89 8.33
CA VAL A 62 2.14 -1.31 8.61
C VAL A 62 2.06 0.21 8.59
N ALA A 63 1.48 0.81 7.55
CA ALA A 63 1.40 2.28 7.43
C ALA A 63 0.60 2.95 8.56
N LEU A 64 -0.41 2.27 9.12
CA LEU A 64 -1.24 2.77 10.21
C LEU A 64 -0.71 2.45 11.60
N SER A 65 0.23 1.51 11.71
CA SER A 65 0.80 1.11 13.00
C SER A 65 1.75 2.18 13.51
N LYS A 66 1.57 2.63 14.75
CA LYS A 66 2.50 3.54 15.43
C LYS A 66 3.82 2.85 15.78
N THR A 67 3.77 1.55 16.05
CA THR A 67 4.92 0.75 16.47
C THR A 67 4.99 -0.61 15.76
N ILE A 68 6.21 -1.12 15.65
CA ILE A 68 6.57 -2.45 15.12
C ILE A 68 7.52 -3.16 16.10
N GLY A 69 8.06 -4.32 15.73
CA GLY A 69 8.92 -5.14 16.58
C GLY A 69 8.15 -6.12 17.46
N CYS A 70 8.46 -6.15 18.75
CA CYS A 70 7.89 -7.11 19.70
C CYS A 70 7.26 -6.43 20.92
N THR A 71 6.42 -7.18 21.64
CA THR A 71 5.94 -6.81 22.97
C THR A 71 7.07 -6.94 24.00
N THR A 72 6.83 -6.46 25.22
CA THR A 72 7.75 -6.62 26.37
C THR A 72 8.04 -8.08 26.71
N GLU A 73 7.16 -9.01 26.32
CA GLU A 73 7.34 -10.46 26.49
C GLU A 73 8.14 -11.11 25.35
N GLY A 74 8.64 -10.31 24.39
CA GLY A 74 9.41 -10.79 23.24
C GLY A 74 8.58 -11.38 22.10
N LYS A 75 7.24 -11.29 22.15
CA LYS A 75 6.36 -11.76 21.08
C LYS A 75 6.29 -10.73 19.95
N SER A 76 6.55 -11.14 18.71
CA SER A 76 6.40 -10.26 17.54
C SER A 76 4.98 -9.71 17.44
N LEU A 77 4.88 -8.41 17.19
CA LEU A 77 3.62 -7.76 16.89
C LEU A 77 3.10 -8.20 15.53
N THR A 78 1.78 -8.16 15.36
CA THR A 78 1.16 -8.47 14.08
C THR A 78 1.65 -7.49 13.00
N SER A 79 1.82 -6.20 13.32
CA SER A 79 2.41 -5.21 12.40
C SER A 79 3.83 -5.58 11.96
N ASP A 80 4.64 -6.15 12.86
CA ASP A 80 6.00 -6.59 12.56
C ASP A 80 6.01 -7.81 11.62
N VAL A 81 5.15 -8.79 11.88
CA VAL A 81 4.97 -9.94 10.98
C VAL A 81 4.55 -9.48 9.58
N ARG A 82 3.68 -8.46 9.49
CA ARG A 82 3.25 -7.86 8.22
C ARG A 82 4.39 -7.13 7.52
N MET A 83 5.19 -6.38 8.27
CA MET A 83 6.39 -5.71 7.77
C MET A 83 7.40 -6.71 7.21
N GLN A 84 7.68 -7.80 7.93
CA GLN A 84 8.57 -8.86 7.48
C GLN A 84 8.06 -9.53 6.20
N TYR A 85 6.75 -9.80 6.13
CA TYR A 85 6.12 -10.31 4.91
C TYR A 85 6.34 -9.38 3.71
N LEU A 86 6.05 -8.08 3.85
CA LEU A 86 6.24 -7.09 2.77
C LEU A 86 7.71 -6.98 2.36
N ASN A 87 8.63 -6.92 3.34
CA ASN A 87 10.07 -6.89 3.08
C ASN A 87 10.54 -8.13 2.33
N ASN A 88 10.05 -9.31 2.68
CA ASN A 88 10.38 -10.54 1.97
C ASN A 88 9.79 -10.57 0.55
N MET A 89 8.60 -10.01 0.36
CA MET A 89 7.94 -9.91 -0.95
C MET A 89 8.71 -9.01 -1.91
N ILE A 90 9.31 -7.92 -1.43
CA ILE A 90 10.07 -6.97 -2.27
C ILE A 90 11.56 -7.32 -2.40
N LYS A 91 12.06 -8.34 -1.67
CA LYS A 91 13.44 -8.82 -1.81
C LYS A 91 13.59 -9.55 -3.15
N GLY A 92 14.58 -9.14 -3.95
CA GLY A 92 14.93 -9.82 -5.21
C GLY A 92 14.17 -9.37 -6.46
N ASN A 93 13.09 -8.60 -6.31
CA ASN A 93 12.30 -8.06 -7.43
C ASN A 93 12.44 -6.53 -7.52
N ILE A 94 13.49 -6.05 -8.19
CA ILE A 94 13.63 -4.63 -8.54
C ILE A 94 13.12 -4.45 -9.97
N ASP A 95 11.92 -3.89 -10.12
CA ASP A 95 11.44 -3.44 -11.43
C ASP A 95 12.14 -2.11 -11.77
N VAL A 96 12.99 -2.12 -12.81
CA VAL A 96 13.77 -0.96 -13.27
C VAL A 96 12.88 0.27 -13.54
N LYS A 97 11.61 0.06 -13.92
CA LYS A 97 10.64 1.15 -14.14
C LYS A 97 10.27 1.90 -12.86
N ILE A 98 10.29 1.24 -11.71
CA ILE A 98 9.95 1.84 -10.41
C ILE A 98 11.07 2.78 -9.95
N GLU A 99 12.33 2.43 -10.20
CA GLU A 99 13.46 3.30 -9.85
C GLU A 99 13.39 4.62 -10.62
N THR A 100 13.00 4.57 -11.90
CA THR A 100 12.77 5.78 -12.70
C THR A 100 11.65 6.66 -12.12
N VAL A 101 10.54 6.08 -11.68
CA VAL A 101 9.42 6.82 -11.06
C VAL A 101 9.78 7.41 -9.68
N ILE A 102 10.63 6.71 -8.91
CA ILE A 102 11.11 7.21 -7.61
C ILE A 102 12.08 8.38 -7.80
N ASN A 103 12.94 8.30 -8.83
CA ASN A 103 14.01 9.28 -9.04
C ASN A 103 13.54 10.55 -9.77
N ASN A 104 12.54 10.46 -10.65
CA ASN A 104 12.10 11.60 -11.47
C ASN A 104 11.24 12.64 -10.72
N ASP A 105 10.66 12.31 -9.57
CA ASP A 105 9.79 13.23 -8.78
C ASP A 105 10.58 14.16 -7.83
N ILE A 106 11.92 14.14 -7.86
CA ILE A 106 12.76 14.96 -6.98
C ILE A 106 12.73 16.45 -7.37
N ASP A 107 12.33 16.77 -8.62
CA ASP A 107 12.36 18.13 -9.16
C ASP A 107 11.00 18.70 -9.61
N ASP A 108 9.91 17.94 -9.52
CA ASP A 108 8.61 18.37 -10.06
C ASP A 108 7.59 18.79 -8.97
N VAL A 109 7.65 20.06 -8.58
CA VAL A 109 6.63 20.76 -7.78
C VAL A 109 5.55 21.33 -8.72
N ASN A 110 5.09 20.57 -9.71
CA ASN A 110 3.90 20.96 -10.45
C ASN A 110 2.65 20.76 -9.58
N GLN A 111 1.94 21.86 -9.32
CA GLN A 111 0.64 21.88 -8.65
C GLN A 111 -0.39 21.16 -9.53
N GLU A 112 -0.52 19.85 -9.36
CA GLU A 112 -1.67 19.11 -9.89
C GLU A 112 -2.94 19.63 -9.19
N VAL A 113 -3.79 20.29 -9.99
CA VAL A 113 -5.12 20.77 -9.60
C VAL A 113 -5.98 19.56 -9.27
N GLU A 114 -6.44 19.51 -8.03
CA GLU A 114 -7.29 18.44 -7.52
C GLU A 114 -8.72 18.73 -7.94
N TYR A 115 -9.22 18.01 -8.94
CA TYR A 115 -10.63 18.08 -9.28
C TYR A 115 -11.43 17.38 -8.18
N PRO A 116 -12.49 18.01 -7.64
CA PRO A 116 -13.39 17.32 -6.72
C PRO A 116 -13.94 16.10 -7.45
N ILE A 117 -13.78 14.92 -6.83
CA ILE A 117 -14.37 13.67 -7.31
C ILE A 117 -15.88 13.89 -7.26
N ASN A 118 -16.48 13.98 -8.44
CA ASN A 118 -17.90 14.15 -8.57
C ASN A 118 -18.52 12.75 -8.58
N ASP A 119 -18.94 12.28 -7.41
CA ASP A 119 -19.62 11.01 -7.22
C ASP A 119 -21.02 11.06 -7.86
N TYR A 120 -21.07 10.89 -9.17
CA TYR A 120 -22.31 10.62 -9.89
C TYR A 120 -22.21 9.27 -10.59
N GLU A 121 -22.82 8.26 -9.94
CA GLU A 121 -23.61 7.16 -10.50
C GLU A 121 -23.48 5.96 -9.57
N THR A 122 -24.40 5.89 -8.60
CA THR A 122 -24.56 4.76 -7.69
C THR A 122 -25.12 3.56 -8.46
N ASN A 123 -24.26 2.88 -9.22
CA ASN A 123 -24.53 1.52 -9.67
C ASN A 123 -24.45 0.58 -8.46
N ALA A 124 -25.34 -0.42 -8.39
CA ALA A 124 -25.40 -1.39 -7.29
C ALA A 124 -24.06 -2.14 -7.04
N ASP A 125 -23.17 -2.17 -8.04
CA ASP A 125 -21.81 -2.72 -7.95
C ASP A 125 -20.82 -1.84 -7.17
N ALA A 126 -21.04 -0.51 -7.08
CA ALA A 126 -20.15 0.41 -6.35
C ALA A 126 -20.17 0.10 -4.84
N THR A 127 -21.33 -0.27 -4.31
CA THR A 127 -21.51 -0.66 -2.90
C THR A 127 -20.62 -1.85 -2.52
N ASN A 128 -20.42 -2.81 -3.43
CA ASN A 128 -19.62 -4.00 -3.16
C ASN A 128 -18.12 -3.68 -3.06
N TRP A 129 -17.61 -2.82 -3.94
CA TRP A 129 -16.22 -2.36 -3.92
C TRP A 129 -15.91 -1.49 -2.69
N ILE A 130 -16.82 -0.59 -2.33
CA ILE A 130 -16.70 0.24 -1.12
C ILE A 130 -16.69 -0.64 0.14
N ASN A 131 -17.60 -1.61 0.23
CA ASN A 131 -17.63 -2.55 1.36
C ASN A 131 -16.35 -3.38 1.43
N TRP A 132 -15.84 -3.84 0.29
CA TRP A 132 -14.60 -4.59 0.23
C TRP A 132 -13.41 -3.74 0.68
N SER A 133 -13.25 -2.53 0.17
CA SER A 133 -12.14 -1.64 0.55
C SER A 133 -12.20 -1.22 2.02
N ASN A 134 -13.40 -0.91 2.53
CA ASN A 134 -13.63 -0.65 3.95
C ASN A 134 -13.25 -1.87 4.80
N SER A 135 -13.61 -3.10 4.38
CA SER A 135 -13.23 -4.31 5.12
C SER A 135 -11.72 -4.48 5.24
N ILE A 136 -10.95 -4.06 4.23
CA ILE A 136 -9.48 -4.07 4.27
C ILE A 136 -8.98 -3.03 5.24
N LEU A 137 -9.49 -1.80 5.13
CA LEU A 137 -9.08 -0.68 5.98
C LEU A 137 -9.38 -0.96 7.46
N ASP A 138 -10.56 -1.47 7.77
CA ASP A 138 -10.96 -1.79 9.14
C ASP A 138 -10.12 -2.93 9.73
N SER A 139 -9.84 -3.95 8.92
CA SER A 139 -8.91 -5.02 9.32
C SER A 139 -7.50 -4.49 9.59
N ALA A 140 -7.02 -3.56 8.76
CA ALA A 140 -5.71 -2.94 8.92
C ALA A 140 -5.64 -2.07 10.18
N LYS A 141 -6.67 -1.27 10.44
CA LYS A 141 -6.81 -0.47 11.68
C LYS A 141 -6.82 -1.34 12.92
N GLN A 142 -7.53 -2.47 12.88
CA GLN A 142 -7.57 -3.42 13.99
C GLN A 142 -6.18 -3.98 14.29
N ILE A 143 -5.45 -4.41 13.25
CA ILE A 143 -4.05 -4.88 13.40
C ILE A 143 -3.15 -3.78 13.97
N ALA A 144 -3.30 -2.55 13.49
CA ALA A 144 -2.51 -1.41 13.97
C ALA A 144 -2.77 -1.12 15.45
N LYS A 145 -4.03 -1.18 15.87
CA LYS A 145 -4.42 -1.03 17.28
C LYS A 145 -3.87 -2.14 18.16
N GLU A 146 -3.91 -3.38 17.70
CA GLU A 146 -3.31 -4.53 18.41
C GLU A 146 -1.78 -4.43 18.53
N SER A 147 -1.17 -3.56 17.72
CA SER A 147 0.27 -3.37 17.62
C SER A 147 0.77 -2.07 18.25
N GLU A 148 0.00 -1.43 19.13
CA GLU A 148 0.27 -0.08 19.68
C GLU A 148 1.44 -0.03 20.68
N TYR A 149 1.77 -1.14 21.32
CA TYR A 149 2.77 -1.22 22.41
C TYR A 149 4.04 -1.98 21.99
N GLY A 150 4.52 -1.68 20.80
CA GLY A 150 5.74 -2.27 20.25
C GLY A 150 7.03 -1.67 20.76
N SER A 151 8.10 -2.43 20.65
CA SER A 151 9.45 -2.03 21.04
C SER A 151 10.07 -0.97 20.13
N ILE A 152 9.57 -0.79 18.91
CA ILE A 152 10.13 0.10 17.88
C ILE A 152 9.07 1.07 17.38
N ILE A 153 9.38 2.37 17.33
CA ILE A 153 8.52 3.36 16.68
C ILE A 153 8.61 3.18 15.17
N ASN A 154 7.45 3.09 14.53
CA ASN A 154 7.34 3.04 13.08
C ASN A 154 7.40 4.48 12.55
N ALA A 155 8.55 4.89 12.03
CA ALA A 155 8.85 6.24 11.56
C ALA A 155 9.18 6.25 10.07
#